data_AF-A0A6I3SUF9-F1
#
_entry.id   AF-A0A6I3SUF9-F1
#
_cell.length_a   1.000
_cell.length_b   1.000
_cell.length_c   1.000
_cell.angle_alpha   90.00
_cell.angle_beta   90.00
_cell.angle_gamma   90.00
#
_symmetry.space_group_name_H-M   'P 1'
#
loop_
_entity.id
_entity.type
_entity.pdbx_description
1 polymer ?
#
loop_
_entity_poly.entity_id
_entity_poly.type
_entity_poly.pdbx_seq_one_letter_code
_entity_poly.pdbx_strand_id
1 'polypeptide(L)'
;MSALDTFGVAGYRMLLLQPVLARRLNGSLWMTWLLLGAAGFSLLAFGLGMDDWRAGMVVAAVMLGALVVMWWLLFLVSAIAQNAPAQSWLVPGLHGRLVKAAALLWVTGTAVIGLAFGIPLGHVGYALLAGGALLLFIAAMQSFPWLAVLPLLFMVSQRFLPLQSSVLAQLETLGEPLVTAIGAALLLALGAAILHRTFPRGGDRHHAWQRRLGERAEAIKAGSLPGAPDPTGTRPSRWRDALYFAGLRRASRPGGHLLRSRNRARGLLFGLGTASHWGSVVLGQLCAVAFVTVAGRGMLAVNDPQGMAVMFCTTLLVMPMLLHVHAVLTAMHRYRAEQALLRLAPAAPDAATFNRQFGAVLLQRFLLVWLAATAGTLAAAAELLPGPLARTTIAATAALALLAGAFLLRDYASLRRMRLAFGIAVTVLVVAGVGLRLLMASAGHAVPAWLIAGLVALAALVLAWRLRTMATRPLAFPAARLALD
;
A
#
# COMPACT_ATOMS: atom_id res chain seq x y z
N MET A 1 -18.52 -29.62 -30.63
CA MET A 1 -18.36 -28.50 -29.66
C MET A 1 -18.84 -29.00 -28.30
N SER A 2 -17.89 -29.38 -27.44
CA SER A 2 -18.21 -30.02 -26.16
C SER A 2 -18.49 -28.97 -25.08
N ALA A 3 -19.27 -29.32 -24.05
CA ALA A 3 -19.56 -28.44 -22.91
C ALA A 3 -18.31 -27.88 -22.21
N LEU A 4 -17.11 -28.41 -22.48
CA LEU A 4 -15.82 -27.91 -22.00
C LEU A 4 -15.38 -26.60 -22.68
N ASP A 5 -15.75 -26.33 -23.94
CA ASP A 5 -15.37 -25.10 -24.65
C ASP A 5 -16.15 -23.88 -24.13
N THR A 6 -17.41 -24.07 -23.71
CA THR A 6 -18.22 -23.03 -23.07
C THR A 6 -17.64 -22.54 -21.74
N PHE A 7 -16.91 -23.40 -21.01
CA PHE A 7 -16.24 -22.99 -19.76
C PHE A 7 -14.96 -22.18 -19.98
N GLY A 8 -14.36 -22.24 -21.18
CA GLY A 8 -13.14 -21.50 -21.50
C GLY A 8 -13.39 -20.00 -21.49
N VAL A 9 -14.17 -19.50 -22.45
CA VAL A 9 -14.41 -18.06 -22.64
C VAL A 9 -15.20 -17.45 -21.48
N ALA A 10 -16.23 -18.15 -20.98
CA ALA A 10 -17.01 -17.68 -19.84
C ALA A 10 -16.18 -17.57 -18.56
N GLY A 11 -15.24 -18.51 -18.35
CA GLY A 11 -14.30 -18.48 -17.23
C GLY A 11 -13.39 -17.26 -17.27
N TYR A 12 -12.73 -16.98 -18.41
CA TYR A 12 -11.90 -15.78 -18.56
C TYR A 12 -12.71 -14.49 -18.38
N ARG A 13 -13.93 -14.44 -18.94
CA ARG A 13 -14.82 -13.30 -18.77
C ARG A 13 -15.15 -13.05 -17.30
N MET A 14 -15.51 -14.07 -16.53
CA MET A 14 -15.78 -13.91 -15.09
C MET A 14 -14.55 -13.44 -14.31
N LEU A 15 -13.36 -13.97 -14.61
CA LEU A 15 -12.11 -13.55 -13.96
C LEU A 15 -11.81 -12.07 -14.20
N LEU A 16 -12.01 -11.58 -15.43
CA LEU A 16 -11.80 -10.18 -15.79
C LEU A 16 -12.92 -9.25 -15.29
N LEU A 17 -14.15 -9.75 -15.20
CA LEU A 17 -15.28 -8.99 -14.66
C LEU A 17 -15.22 -8.82 -13.15
N GLN A 18 -14.59 -9.74 -12.41
CA GLN A 18 -14.60 -9.69 -10.95
C GLN A 18 -13.97 -8.40 -10.37
N PRO A 19 -12.82 -7.89 -10.84
CA PRO A 19 -12.32 -6.58 -10.43
C PRO A 19 -13.30 -5.44 -10.74
N VAL A 20 -13.98 -5.50 -11.90
CA VAL A 20 -14.97 -4.49 -12.32
C VAL A 20 -16.19 -4.51 -11.39
N LEU A 21 -16.74 -5.70 -11.12
CA LEU A 21 -17.85 -5.90 -10.20
C LEU A 21 -17.48 -5.46 -8.78
N ALA A 22 -16.28 -5.83 -8.31
CA ALA A 22 -15.77 -5.39 -7.03
C ALA A 22 -15.69 -3.86 -6.93
N ARG A 23 -15.27 -3.17 -7.99
CA ARG A 23 -15.27 -1.70 -8.03
C ARG A 23 -16.66 -1.10 -8.10
N ARG A 24 -17.56 -1.67 -8.92
CA ARG A 24 -18.95 -1.24 -9.04
C ARG A 24 -19.66 -1.31 -7.69
N LEU A 25 -19.51 -2.44 -6.99
CA LEU A 25 -20.06 -2.65 -5.64
C LEU A 25 -19.43 -1.72 -4.60
N ASN A 26 -18.16 -1.33 -4.76
CA ASN A 26 -17.48 -0.40 -3.88
C ASN A 26 -17.68 1.09 -4.27
N GLY A 27 -18.47 1.37 -5.32
CA GLY A 27 -18.68 2.74 -5.84
C GLY A 27 -17.41 3.41 -6.39
N SER A 28 -16.33 2.67 -6.64
CA SER A 28 -15.01 3.22 -6.99
C SER A 28 -14.75 3.36 -8.49
N LEU A 29 -15.78 3.26 -9.31
CA LEU A 29 -15.65 3.43 -10.76
C LEU A 29 -15.42 4.89 -11.15
N TRP A 30 -15.87 5.87 -10.35
CA TRP A 30 -15.64 7.28 -10.66
C TRP A 30 -14.15 7.63 -10.75
N MET A 31 -13.26 6.92 -10.01
CA MET A 31 -11.82 7.17 -10.10
C MET A 31 -11.23 6.74 -11.45
N THR A 32 -11.85 5.74 -12.10
CA THR A 32 -11.52 5.35 -13.48
C THR A 32 -11.93 6.47 -14.44
N TRP A 33 -13.16 6.98 -14.28
CA TRP A 33 -13.67 8.10 -15.07
C TRP A 33 -12.90 9.40 -14.84
N LEU A 34 -12.46 9.68 -13.61
CA LEU A 34 -11.66 10.85 -13.30
C LEU A 34 -10.30 10.78 -13.96
N LEU A 35 -9.60 9.64 -13.91
CA LEU A 35 -8.30 9.48 -14.58
C LEU A 35 -8.43 9.56 -16.11
N LEU A 36 -9.48 8.94 -16.68
CA LEU A 36 -9.77 9.05 -18.11
C LEU A 36 -10.13 10.47 -18.52
N GLY A 37 -10.99 11.13 -17.74
CA GLY A 37 -11.40 12.52 -17.96
C GLY A 37 -10.23 13.48 -17.83
N ALA A 38 -9.35 13.29 -16.84
CA ALA A 38 -8.13 14.08 -16.68
C ALA A 38 -7.16 13.87 -17.85
N ALA A 39 -7.00 12.64 -18.35
CA ALA A 39 -6.19 12.37 -19.54
C ALA A 39 -6.78 13.01 -20.80
N GLY A 40 -8.10 12.91 -21.01
CA GLY A 40 -8.78 13.55 -22.14
C GLY A 40 -8.72 15.08 -22.06
N PHE A 41 -8.94 15.64 -20.87
CA PHE A 41 -8.85 17.07 -20.62
C PHE A 41 -7.42 17.59 -20.84
N SER A 42 -6.37 16.87 -20.40
CA SER A 42 -5.00 17.30 -20.66
C SER A 42 -4.67 17.28 -22.15
N LEU A 43 -5.17 16.30 -22.93
CA LEU A 43 -4.99 16.30 -24.38
C LEU A 43 -5.71 17.48 -25.05
N LEU A 44 -6.95 17.78 -24.63
CA LEU A 44 -7.73 18.88 -25.18
C LEU A 44 -7.18 20.26 -24.79
N ALA A 45 -6.84 20.47 -23.52
CA ALA A 45 -6.36 21.76 -23.02
C ALA A 45 -5.03 22.17 -23.67
N PHE A 46 -4.10 21.22 -23.80
CA PHE A 46 -2.83 21.48 -24.47
C PHE A 46 -2.93 21.43 -25.99
N GLY A 47 -3.89 20.69 -26.56
CA GLY A 47 -4.12 20.67 -28.01
C GLY A 47 -4.81 21.93 -28.54
N LEU A 48 -5.59 22.64 -27.71
CA LEU A 48 -6.40 23.79 -28.13
C LEU A 48 -5.85 25.14 -27.67
N GLY A 49 -4.96 25.19 -26.67
CA GLY A 49 -4.64 26.47 -26.01
C GLY A 49 -3.22 26.66 -25.49
N MET A 50 -2.31 25.70 -25.64
CA MET A 50 -0.91 25.86 -25.20
C MET A 50 0.06 25.36 -26.28
N ASP A 51 1.15 26.10 -26.51
CA ASP A 51 2.12 25.78 -27.57
C ASP A 51 2.87 24.45 -27.36
N ASP A 52 2.83 23.89 -26.14
CA ASP A 52 3.55 22.67 -25.77
C ASP A 52 2.63 21.43 -25.71
N TRP A 53 2.23 20.93 -26.88
CA TRP A 53 1.42 19.70 -27.00
C TRP A 53 2.09 18.47 -26.37
N ARG A 54 3.43 18.44 -26.29
CA ARG A 54 4.18 17.32 -25.71
C ARG A 54 3.97 17.26 -24.21
N ALA A 55 3.98 18.40 -23.52
CA ALA A 55 3.65 18.47 -22.09
C ALA A 55 2.25 17.90 -21.81
N GLY A 56 1.26 18.26 -22.63
CA GLY A 56 -0.10 17.71 -22.53
C GLY A 56 -0.17 16.19 -22.71
N MET A 57 0.58 15.65 -23.67
CA MET A 57 0.68 14.20 -23.88
C MET A 57 1.37 13.48 -22.72
N VAL A 58 2.42 14.05 -22.14
CA VAL A 58 3.09 13.48 -20.95
C VAL A 58 2.14 13.45 -19.76
N VAL A 59 1.39 14.52 -19.51
CA VAL A 59 0.37 14.55 -18.45
C VAL A 59 -0.71 13.49 -18.69
N ALA A 60 -1.19 13.36 -19.94
CA ALA A 60 -2.15 12.33 -20.31
C ALA A 60 -1.58 10.91 -20.09
N ALA A 61 -0.31 10.70 -20.47
CA ALA A 61 0.40 9.45 -20.29
C ALA A 61 0.54 9.07 -18.81
N VAL A 62 0.81 10.04 -17.93
CA VAL A 62 0.84 9.83 -16.47
C VAL A 62 -0.52 9.37 -15.96
N MET A 63 -1.61 10.02 -16.38
CA MET A 63 -2.97 9.63 -15.97
C MET A 63 -3.35 8.23 -16.48
N LEU A 64 -3.02 7.91 -17.73
CA LEU A 64 -3.24 6.58 -18.32
C LEU A 64 -2.36 5.51 -17.66
N GLY A 65 -1.09 5.81 -17.38
CA GLY A 65 -0.18 4.91 -16.67
C GLY A 65 -0.67 4.60 -15.26
N ALA A 66 -1.11 5.62 -14.52
CA ALA A 66 -1.73 5.45 -13.21
C ALA A 66 -3.00 4.58 -13.28
N LEU A 67 -3.81 4.77 -14.33
CA LEU A 67 -5.00 3.97 -14.59
C LEU A 67 -4.65 2.48 -14.82
N VAL A 68 -3.66 2.19 -15.67
CA VAL A 68 -3.17 0.83 -15.94
C VAL A 68 -2.65 0.19 -14.65
N VAL A 69 -1.77 0.88 -13.92
CA VAL A 69 -1.19 0.39 -12.65
C VAL A 69 -2.29 0.07 -11.62
N MET A 70 -3.29 0.95 -11.52
CA MET A 70 -4.40 0.79 -10.61
C MET A 70 -5.24 -0.45 -10.94
N TRP A 71 -5.59 -0.67 -12.22
CA TRP A 71 -6.32 -1.86 -12.65
C TRP A 71 -5.50 -3.14 -12.53
N TRP A 72 -4.22 -3.07 -12.85
CA TRP A 72 -3.26 -4.16 -12.66
C TRP A 72 -3.22 -4.63 -11.20
N LEU A 73 -3.05 -3.70 -10.26
CA LEU A 73 -2.99 -4.01 -8.83
C LEU A 73 -4.30 -4.63 -8.34
N LEU A 74 -5.45 -4.10 -8.78
CA LEU A 74 -6.75 -4.63 -8.41
C LEU A 74 -6.99 -6.05 -8.93
N PHE A 75 -6.65 -6.28 -10.20
CA PHE A 75 -6.71 -7.61 -10.78
C PHE A 75 -5.80 -8.56 -10.01
N LEU A 76 -4.54 -8.17 -9.76
CA LEU A 76 -3.56 -9.02 -9.10
C LEU A 76 -3.97 -9.40 -7.68
N VAL A 77 -4.41 -8.44 -6.86
CA VAL A 77 -4.91 -8.71 -5.49
C VAL A 77 -6.14 -9.61 -5.52
N SER A 78 -7.05 -9.39 -6.47
CA SER A 78 -8.25 -10.21 -6.62
C SER A 78 -7.91 -11.64 -7.06
N ALA A 79 -6.99 -11.78 -8.01
CA ALA A 79 -6.52 -13.06 -8.53
C ALA A 79 -5.76 -13.86 -7.46
N ILE A 80 -4.92 -13.20 -6.65
CA ILE A 80 -4.24 -13.83 -5.50
C ILE A 80 -5.28 -14.33 -4.49
N ALA A 81 -6.31 -13.54 -4.20
CA ALA A 81 -7.37 -13.92 -3.27
C ALA A 81 -8.21 -15.11 -3.79
N GLN A 82 -8.53 -15.12 -5.09
CA GLN A 82 -9.24 -16.24 -5.74
C GLN A 82 -8.40 -17.52 -5.79
N ASN A 83 -7.09 -17.37 -5.97
CA ASN A 83 -6.14 -18.47 -5.93
C ASN A 83 -5.76 -18.89 -4.50
N ALA A 84 -6.46 -18.36 -3.47
CA ALA A 84 -6.28 -18.83 -2.11
C ALA A 84 -6.62 -20.33 -2.03
N PRO A 85 -5.86 -21.13 -1.23
CA PRO A 85 -6.03 -22.57 -1.18
C PRO A 85 -7.49 -23.00 -0.99
N ALA A 86 -8.21 -22.35 -0.06
CA ALA A 86 -9.61 -22.65 0.25
C ALA A 86 -10.60 -22.46 -0.91
N GLN A 87 -10.29 -21.62 -1.90
CA GLN A 87 -11.17 -21.32 -3.04
C GLN A 87 -10.75 -22.07 -4.30
N SER A 88 -9.44 -22.32 -4.44
CA SER A 88 -8.85 -22.97 -5.62
C SER A 88 -9.32 -24.42 -5.86
N TRP A 89 -9.91 -25.08 -4.86
CA TRP A 89 -10.40 -26.47 -4.98
C TRP A 89 -11.69 -26.59 -5.79
N LEU A 90 -12.49 -25.51 -5.85
CA LEU A 90 -13.82 -25.55 -6.46
C LEU A 90 -13.77 -25.45 -7.99
N VAL A 91 -12.64 -25.01 -8.56
CA VAL A 91 -12.52 -24.74 -10.01
C VAL A 91 -11.23 -25.36 -10.56
N PRO A 92 -11.28 -26.54 -11.20
CA PRO A 92 -10.10 -27.14 -11.81
C PRO A 92 -9.51 -26.23 -12.90
N GLY A 93 -8.18 -26.16 -12.97
CA GLY A 93 -7.47 -25.33 -13.94
C GLY A 93 -7.49 -23.82 -13.68
N LEU A 94 -8.07 -23.36 -12.56
CA LEU A 94 -8.13 -21.93 -12.19
C LEU A 94 -6.75 -21.27 -12.20
N HIS A 95 -5.74 -21.93 -11.63
CA HIS A 95 -4.36 -21.42 -11.58
C HIS A 95 -3.81 -21.09 -12.97
N GLY A 96 -3.92 -22.02 -13.93
CA GLY A 96 -3.44 -21.81 -15.29
C GLY A 96 -4.19 -20.69 -16.01
N ARG A 97 -5.51 -20.56 -15.77
CA ARG A 97 -6.32 -19.46 -16.33
C ARG A 97 -5.91 -18.11 -15.74
N LEU A 98 -5.67 -18.03 -14.44
CA LEU A 98 -5.22 -16.82 -13.76
C LEU A 98 -3.83 -16.38 -14.22
N VAL A 99 -2.89 -17.30 -14.36
CA VAL A 99 -1.53 -16.97 -14.86
C VAL A 99 -1.61 -16.45 -16.30
N LYS A 100 -2.39 -17.10 -17.18
CA LYS A 100 -2.59 -16.63 -18.56
C LYS A 100 -3.26 -15.26 -18.63
N ALA A 101 -4.30 -15.03 -17.83
CA ALA A 101 -4.97 -13.73 -17.75
C ALA A 101 -4.05 -12.63 -17.20
N ALA A 102 -3.26 -12.94 -16.18
CA ALA A 102 -2.26 -12.02 -15.63
C ALA A 102 -1.18 -11.69 -16.64
N ALA A 103 -0.68 -12.68 -17.40
CA ALA A 103 0.31 -12.46 -18.45
C ALA A 103 -0.25 -11.56 -19.57
N LEU A 104 -1.49 -11.82 -20.00
CA LEU A 104 -2.15 -11.00 -21.03
C LEU A 104 -2.36 -9.55 -20.55
N LEU A 105 -2.85 -9.36 -19.32
CA LEU A 105 -3.03 -8.04 -18.72
C LEU A 105 -1.72 -7.29 -18.51
N TRP A 106 -0.66 -8.02 -18.16
CA TRP A 106 0.68 -7.46 -18.06
C TRP A 106 1.17 -6.98 -19.42
N VAL A 107 1.17 -7.83 -20.45
CA VAL A 107 1.61 -7.46 -21.81
C VAL A 107 0.81 -6.28 -22.37
N THR A 108 -0.52 -6.32 -22.24
CA THR A 108 -1.39 -5.22 -22.71
C THR A 108 -1.17 -3.93 -21.92
N GLY A 109 -1.05 -4.01 -20.59
CA GLY A 109 -0.72 -2.85 -19.75
C GLY A 109 0.64 -2.24 -20.09
N THR A 110 1.64 -3.09 -20.35
CA THR A 110 2.98 -2.69 -20.79
C THR A 110 2.94 -1.98 -22.14
N ALA A 111 2.18 -2.50 -23.10
CA ALA A 111 2.00 -1.86 -24.41
C ALA A 111 1.32 -0.49 -24.28
N VAL A 112 0.27 -0.36 -23.45
CA VAL A 112 -0.42 0.92 -23.22
C VAL A 112 0.51 1.95 -22.60
N ILE A 113 1.25 1.58 -21.54
CA ILE A 113 2.23 2.48 -20.91
C ILE A 113 3.35 2.84 -21.90
N GLY A 114 3.87 1.85 -22.63
CA GLY A 114 4.93 2.03 -23.61
C GLY A 114 4.56 2.99 -24.73
N LEU A 115 3.35 2.88 -25.28
CA LEU A 115 2.85 3.80 -26.30
C LEU A 115 2.56 5.18 -25.72
N ALA A 116 1.89 5.25 -24.57
CA ALA A 116 1.49 6.52 -23.95
C ALA A 116 2.70 7.40 -23.60
N PHE A 117 3.76 6.82 -23.04
CA PHE A 117 5.00 7.56 -22.74
C PHE A 117 5.98 7.60 -23.91
N GLY A 118 6.00 6.57 -24.74
CA GLY A 118 6.95 6.43 -25.84
C GLY A 118 6.78 7.44 -26.95
N ILE A 119 5.53 7.69 -27.36
CA ILE A 119 5.20 8.64 -28.44
C ILE A 119 5.67 10.07 -28.09
N PRO A 120 5.30 10.66 -26.93
CA PRO A 120 5.72 12.02 -26.61
C PRO A 120 7.22 12.15 -26.31
N LEU A 121 7.86 11.07 -25.83
CA LEU A 121 9.29 11.06 -25.52
C LEU A 121 10.18 10.66 -26.71
N GLY A 122 9.59 10.17 -27.82
CA GLY A 122 10.33 9.67 -28.98
C GLY A 122 11.01 8.31 -28.79
N HIS A 123 10.80 7.64 -27.65
CA HIS A 123 11.50 6.41 -27.26
C HIS A 123 10.53 5.32 -26.78
N VAL A 124 9.79 4.73 -27.73
CA VAL A 124 8.74 3.72 -27.45
C VAL A 124 9.33 2.45 -26.83
N GLY A 125 10.50 2.03 -27.27
CA GLY A 125 11.17 0.83 -26.78
C GLY A 125 11.54 0.94 -25.31
N TYR A 126 12.18 2.05 -24.91
CA TYR A 126 12.54 2.29 -23.51
C TYR A 126 11.31 2.45 -22.62
N ALA A 127 10.27 3.16 -23.08
CA ALA A 127 9.02 3.30 -22.36
C ALA A 127 8.32 1.94 -22.16
N LEU A 128 8.35 1.05 -23.16
CA LEU A 128 7.79 -0.29 -23.09
C LEU A 128 8.55 -1.14 -22.06
N LEU A 129 9.89 -1.12 -22.06
CA LEU A 129 10.69 -1.83 -21.06
C LEU A 129 10.41 -1.31 -19.65
N ALA A 130 10.36 0.01 -19.46
CA ALA A 130 10.09 0.63 -18.17
C ALA A 130 8.68 0.28 -17.65
N GLY A 131 7.66 0.36 -18.49
CA GLY A 131 6.29 -0.05 -18.15
C GLY A 131 6.18 -1.54 -17.82
N GLY A 132 6.86 -2.38 -18.61
CA GLY A 132 7.00 -3.82 -18.38
C GLY A 132 7.58 -4.13 -17.02
N ALA A 133 8.77 -3.58 -16.74
CA ALA A 133 9.48 -3.73 -15.49
C ALA A 133 8.68 -3.21 -14.30
N LEU A 134 7.99 -2.07 -14.43
CA LEU A 134 7.16 -1.49 -13.37
C LEU A 134 6.02 -2.42 -12.95
N LEU A 135 5.23 -2.92 -13.90
CA LEU A 135 4.10 -3.80 -13.59
C LEU A 135 4.57 -5.14 -12.99
N LEU A 136 5.68 -5.68 -13.51
CA LEU A 136 6.38 -6.85 -12.99
C LEU A 136 6.87 -6.64 -11.55
N PHE A 137 7.48 -5.49 -11.30
CA PHE A 137 7.98 -5.10 -9.99
C PHE A 137 6.84 -5.02 -8.97
N ILE A 138 5.71 -4.39 -9.34
CA ILE A 138 4.50 -4.36 -8.52
C ILE A 138 3.99 -5.77 -8.21
N ALA A 139 4.05 -6.69 -9.18
CA ALA A 139 3.66 -8.08 -8.98
C ALA A 139 4.63 -8.82 -8.04
N ALA A 140 5.93 -8.61 -8.23
CA ALA A 140 6.98 -9.15 -7.39
C ALA A 140 6.83 -8.69 -5.94
N MET A 141 6.49 -7.42 -5.71
CA MET A 141 6.24 -6.86 -4.38
C MET A 141 5.13 -7.58 -3.61
N GLN A 142 4.14 -8.16 -4.30
CA GLN A 142 3.10 -8.96 -3.63
C GLN A 142 3.67 -10.24 -3.00
N SER A 143 4.68 -10.84 -3.66
CA SER A 143 5.35 -12.05 -3.19
C SER A 143 6.52 -11.75 -2.25
N PHE A 144 7.20 -10.63 -2.48
CA PHE A 144 8.43 -10.24 -1.83
C PHE A 144 8.32 -8.79 -1.34
N PRO A 145 7.67 -8.54 -0.18
CA PRO A 145 7.45 -7.19 0.31
C PRO A 145 8.73 -6.37 0.54
N TRP A 146 9.88 -7.04 0.74
CA TRP A 146 11.18 -6.39 0.88
C TRP A 146 11.64 -5.67 -0.40
N LEU A 147 11.12 -6.07 -1.58
CA LEU A 147 11.38 -5.37 -2.85
C LEU A 147 10.88 -3.92 -2.85
N ALA A 148 10.00 -3.53 -1.91
CA ALA A 148 9.62 -2.14 -1.72
C ALA A 148 10.83 -1.20 -1.48
N VAL A 149 11.96 -1.76 -1.00
CA VAL A 149 13.21 -1.03 -0.74
C VAL A 149 14.07 -0.93 -2.01
N LEU A 150 13.74 -1.65 -3.09
CA LEU A 150 14.58 -1.71 -4.30
C LEU A 150 14.67 -0.40 -5.07
N PRO A 151 13.59 0.39 -5.30
CA PRO A 151 13.72 1.69 -5.98
C PRO A 151 14.66 2.61 -5.22
N LEU A 152 14.57 2.57 -3.90
CA LEU A 152 15.39 3.32 -2.97
C LEU A 152 16.88 2.87 -3.04
N LEU A 153 17.14 1.56 -3.08
CA LEU A 153 18.47 0.99 -3.31
C LEU A 153 19.03 1.35 -4.69
N PHE A 154 18.21 1.29 -5.74
CA PHE A 154 18.60 1.63 -7.10
C PHE A 154 19.06 3.10 -7.17
N MET A 155 18.29 4.02 -6.59
CA MET A 155 18.64 5.44 -6.52
C MET A 155 19.98 5.67 -5.81
N VAL A 156 20.27 4.92 -4.75
CA VAL A 156 21.56 4.98 -4.06
C VAL A 156 22.69 4.36 -4.88
N SER A 157 22.45 3.20 -5.50
CA SER A 157 23.46 2.53 -6.30
C SER A 157 23.91 3.36 -7.50
N GLN A 158 23.01 4.16 -8.09
CA GLN A 158 23.33 5.09 -9.18
C GLN A 158 24.40 6.13 -8.77
N ARG A 159 24.58 6.38 -7.47
CA ARG A 159 25.64 7.26 -6.96
C ARG A 159 27.00 6.57 -6.83
N PHE A 160 27.01 5.33 -6.36
CA PHE A 160 28.24 4.59 -6.07
C PHE A 160 28.81 3.84 -7.29
N LEU A 161 27.93 3.50 -8.23
CA LEU A 161 28.27 2.88 -9.49
C LEU A 161 27.99 3.92 -10.57
N PRO A 162 29.00 4.67 -11.06
CA PRO A 162 28.87 5.57 -12.21
C PRO A 162 28.73 4.73 -13.50
N LEU A 163 27.73 3.85 -13.54
CA LEU A 163 27.33 3.06 -14.69
C LEU A 163 26.84 3.97 -15.83
N GLN A 164 26.52 5.23 -15.53
CA GLN A 164 25.86 6.12 -16.48
C GLN A 164 26.69 6.39 -17.72
N SER A 165 27.95 6.82 -17.63
CA SER A 165 28.66 7.25 -18.85
C SER A 165 29.03 6.09 -19.78
N SER A 166 29.56 4.99 -19.24
CA SER A 166 30.02 3.86 -20.06
C SER A 166 28.88 2.95 -20.53
N VAL A 167 27.88 2.69 -19.69
CA VAL A 167 26.74 1.83 -20.08
C VAL A 167 25.79 2.58 -21.00
N LEU A 168 25.52 3.87 -20.78
CA LEU A 168 24.68 4.63 -21.71
C LEU A 168 25.34 4.74 -23.08
N ALA A 169 26.65 4.98 -23.14
CA ALA A 169 27.38 4.97 -24.41
C ALA A 169 27.32 3.60 -25.12
N GLN A 170 27.40 2.49 -24.37
CA GLN A 170 27.23 1.14 -24.94
C GLN A 170 25.78 0.84 -25.35
N LEU A 171 24.78 1.40 -24.68
CA LEU A 171 23.38 1.25 -25.06
C LEU A 171 23.04 2.06 -26.31
N GLU A 172 23.64 3.25 -26.45
CA GLU A 172 23.51 4.08 -27.66
C GLU A 172 24.10 3.38 -28.88
N THR A 173 25.25 2.69 -28.76
CA THR A 173 25.85 1.96 -29.88
C THR A 173 25.03 0.74 -30.33
N LEU A 174 24.32 0.08 -29.41
CA LEU A 174 23.44 -1.06 -29.73
C LEU A 174 22.14 -0.62 -30.41
N GLY A 175 21.71 0.61 -30.17
CA GLY A 175 20.46 1.17 -30.68
C GLY A 175 19.22 0.69 -29.93
N GLU A 176 18.20 1.56 -29.88
CA GLU A 176 16.95 1.31 -29.15
C GLU A 176 16.24 -0.01 -29.53
N PRO A 177 16.12 -0.43 -30.81
CA PRO A 177 15.41 -1.66 -31.17
C PRO A 177 16.06 -2.92 -30.59
N LEU A 178 17.40 -3.00 -30.62
CA LEU A 178 18.12 -4.16 -30.12
C LEU A 178 18.04 -4.25 -28.59
N VAL A 179 18.23 -3.11 -27.90
CA VAL A 179 18.06 -3.02 -26.45
C VAL A 179 16.63 -3.41 -26.05
N THR A 180 15.64 -2.97 -26.82
CA THR A 180 14.23 -3.30 -26.59
C THR A 180 13.96 -4.78 -26.80
N ALA A 181 14.48 -5.40 -27.84
CA ALA A 181 14.30 -6.83 -28.10
C ALA A 181 14.92 -7.70 -27.00
N ILE A 182 16.17 -7.41 -26.62
CA ILE A 182 16.87 -8.12 -25.54
C ILE A 182 16.16 -7.91 -24.20
N GLY A 183 15.82 -6.66 -23.88
CA GLY A 183 15.10 -6.30 -22.66
C GLY A 183 13.72 -6.96 -22.58
N ALA A 184 12.99 -7.02 -23.70
CA ALA A 184 11.67 -7.67 -23.75
C ALA A 184 11.79 -9.18 -23.54
N ALA A 185 12.78 -9.85 -24.14
CA ALA A 185 13.03 -11.27 -23.91
C ALA A 185 13.34 -11.57 -22.43
N LEU A 186 14.18 -10.74 -21.80
CA LEU A 186 14.50 -10.85 -20.38
C LEU A 186 13.27 -10.59 -19.50
N LEU A 187 12.48 -9.56 -19.80
CA LEU A 187 11.25 -9.25 -19.08
C LEU A 187 10.20 -10.35 -19.24
N LEU A 188 10.09 -11.01 -20.40
CA LEU A 188 9.20 -12.14 -20.61
C LEU A 188 9.61 -13.35 -19.75
N ALA A 189 10.90 -13.69 -19.73
CA ALA A 189 11.43 -14.76 -18.89
C ALA A 189 11.21 -14.47 -17.39
N LEU A 190 11.50 -13.24 -16.96
CA LEU A 190 11.27 -12.79 -15.60
C LEU A 190 9.76 -12.75 -15.27
N GLY A 191 8.92 -12.31 -16.21
CA GLY A 191 7.46 -12.29 -16.15
C GLY A 191 6.90 -13.65 -15.86
N ALA A 192 7.31 -14.65 -16.64
CA ALA A 192 6.92 -16.03 -16.44
C ALA A 192 7.29 -16.50 -15.01
N ALA A 193 8.53 -16.27 -14.56
CA ALA A 193 9.00 -16.68 -13.24
C ALA A 193 8.25 -15.98 -12.09
N ILE A 194 8.07 -14.66 -12.16
CA ILE A 194 7.42 -13.87 -11.11
C ILE A 194 5.92 -14.17 -11.03
N LEU A 195 5.22 -14.28 -12.17
CA LEU A 195 3.80 -14.62 -12.17
C LEU A 195 3.57 -16.03 -11.62
N HIS A 196 4.40 -17.01 -11.99
CA HIS A 196 4.32 -18.37 -11.43
C HIS A 196 4.58 -18.41 -9.92
N ARG A 197 5.45 -17.53 -9.39
CA ARG A 197 5.67 -17.43 -7.95
C ARG A 197 4.56 -16.69 -7.22
N THR A 198 3.98 -15.68 -7.85
CA THR A 198 2.93 -14.83 -7.27
C THR A 198 1.61 -15.57 -7.11
N PHE A 199 1.29 -16.49 -8.03
CA PHE A 199 0.15 -17.38 -7.89
C PHE A 199 0.62 -18.73 -7.33
N PRO A 200 0.47 -19.00 -6.02
CA PRO A 200 0.87 -20.30 -5.47
C PRO A 200 0.07 -21.44 -6.14
N ARG A 201 0.73 -22.55 -6.47
CA ARG A 201 0.07 -23.80 -6.90
C ARG A 201 -0.73 -24.36 -5.70
N GLY A 202 -1.98 -23.91 -5.55
CA GLY A 202 -2.83 -24.17 -4.39
C GLY A 202 -3.28 -25.63 -4.25
N GLY A 203 -3.45 -26.34 -5.37
CA GLY A 203 -3.87 -27.75 -5.39
C GLY A 203 -2.90 -28.69 -4.67
N ASP A 204 -1.64 -28.75 -5.10
CA ASP A 204 -0.67 -29.73 -4.56
C ASP A 204 -0.17 -29.37 -3.15
N ARG A 205 -0.09 -28.06 -2.86
CA ARG A 205 0.30 -27.57 -1.54
C ARG A 205 -0.77 -27.84 -0.48
N HIS A 206 -2.02 -28.11 -0.88
CA HIS A 206 -3.07 -28.46 0.06
C HIS A 206 -2.88 -29.85 0.66
N HIS A 207 -2.53 -30.87 -0.13
CA HIS A 207 -2.18 -32.19 0.42
C HIS A 207 -0.96 -32.13 1.35
N ALA A 208 0.01 -31.25 1.05
CA ALA A 208 1.13 -31.00 1.94
C ALA A 208 0.72 -30.20 3.20
N TRP A 209 -0.23 -29.28 3.08
CA TRP A 209 -0.75 -28.49 4.19
C TRP A 209 -1.65 -29.31 5.12
N GLN A 210 -2.52 -30.17 4.59
CA GLN A 210 -3.40 -31.05 5.35
C GLN A 210 -2.58 -32.11 6.08
N ARG A 211 -1.55 -32.68 5.43
CA ARG A 211 -0.55 -33.53 6.10
C ARG A 211 0.12 -32.78 7.26
N ARG A 212 0.62 -31.56 7.02
CA ARG A 212 1.20 -30.73 8.09
C ARG A 212 0.20 -30.34 9.17
N LEU A 213 -1.08 -30.18 8.86
CA LEU A 213 -2.11 -29.88 9.86
C LEU A 213 -2.41 -31.10 10.73
N GLY A 214 -2.46 -32.30 10.12
CA GLY A 214 -2.57 -33.58 10.82
C GLY A 214 -1.36 -33.83 11.73
N GLU A 215 -0.15 -33.75 11.17
CA GLU A 215 1.12 -33.85 11.90
C GLU A 215 1.19 -32.84 13.05
N ARG A 216 0.63 -31.64 12.90
CA ARG A 216 0.56 -30.62 13.95
C ARG A 216 -0.51 -30.90 14.99
N ALA A 217 -1.69 -31.36 14.60
CA ALA A 217 -2.72 -31.76 15.55
C ALA A 217 -2.22 -32.90 16.42
N GLU A 218 -1.45 -33.82 15.85
CA GLU A 218 -0.72 -34.88 16.55
C GLU A 218 0.42 -34.32 17.43
N ALA A 219 1.23 -33.39 16.92
CA ALA A 219 2.29 -32.74 17.69
C ALA A 219 1.76 -31.89 18.87
N ILE A 220 0.58 -31.27 18.73
CA ILE A 220 -0.14 -30.53 19.78
C ILE A 220 -0.70 -31.50 20.82
N LYS A 221 -1.29 -32.62 20.40
CA LYS A 221 -1.67 -33.72 21.31
C LYS A 221 -0.46 -34.28 22.04
N ALA A 222 0.71 -34.28 21.41
CA ALA A 222 1.99 -34.67 21.98
C ALA A 222 2.71 -33.56 22.77
N GLY A 223 2.06 -32.41 23.02
CA GLY A 223 2.59 -31.36 23.91
C GLY A 223 3.71 -30.49 23.33
N SER A 224 4.00 -30.58 22.03
CA SER A 224 5.02 -29.76 21.38
C SER A 224 4.39 -28.60 20.59
N LEU A 225 4.73 -27.36 20.96
CA LEU A 225 4.31 -26.16 20.22
C LEU A 225 5.55 -25.47 19.63
N PRO A 226 5.52 -25.19 18.31
CA PRO A 226 5.69 -23.79 17.89
C PRO A 226 4.90 -23.37 16.64
N GLY A 227 4.30 -22.18 16.71
CA GLY A 227 4.18 -21.20 15.62
C GLY A 227 3.52 -21.64 14.31
N ALA A 228 2.20 -21.46 14.20
CA ALA A 228 1.49 -21.65 12.94
C ALA A 228 1.88 -20.59 11.89
N PRO A 229 2.30 -20.97 10.67
CA PRO A 229 2.45 -20.06 9.54
C PRO A 229 1.09 -19.72 8.90
N ASP A 230 0.95 -18.47 8.45
CA ASP A 230 -0.21 -17.92 7.73
C ASP A 230 -0.53 -18.77 6.48
N PRO A 231 -1.79 -19.22 6.27
CA PRO A 231 -2.20 -20.01 5.11
C PRO A 231 -1.98 -19.32 3.74
N THR A 232 -1.66 -18.02 3.72
CA THR A 232 -1.42 -17.26 2.48
C THR A 232 -0.01 -17.38 1.91
N GLY A 233 0.90 -18.16 2.51
CA GLY A 233 2.22 -18.45 1.95
C GLY A 233 3.23 -17.30 1.98
N THR A 234 2.78 -16.09 2.32
CA THR A 234 3.64 -14.96 2.69
C THR A 234 4.13 -15.17 4.11
N ARG A 235 5.31 -15.80 4.28
CA ARG A 235 6.00 -15.75 5.59
C ARG A 235 6.24 -14.28 5.90
N PRO A 236 5.59 -13.68 6.91
CA PRO A 236 6.05 -12.40 7.40
C PRO A 236 7.50 -12.61 7.83
N SER A 237 8.35 -11.60 7.65
CA SER A 237 9.73 -11.72 8.10
C SER A 237 9.72 -12.07 9.58
N ARG A 238 10.49 -13.10 9.98
CA ARG A 238 10.51 -13.65 11.34
C ARG A 238 10.63 -12.58 12.43
N TRP A 239 11.28 -11.46 12.12
CA TRP A 239 11.44 -10.31 13.00
C TRP A 239 10.13 -9.50 13.21
N ARG A 240 9.26 -9.35 12.20
CA ARG A 240 7.96 -8.66 12.34
C ARG A 240 7.05 -9.45 13.27
N ASP A 241 7.03 -10.75 13.08
CA ASP A 241 6.32 -11.69 13.92
C ASP A 241 6.89 -11.70 15.34
N ALA A 242 8.22 -11.60 15.50
CA ALA A 242 8.85 -11.53 16.81
C ALA A 242 8.34 -10.35 17.66
N LEU A 243 8.17 -9.16 17.08
CA LEU A 243 7.63 -7.98 17.79
C LEU A 243 6.17 -8.19 18.22
N TYR A 244 5.35 -8.72 17.31
CA TYR A 244 3.96 -9.06 17.62
C TYR A 244 3.86 -10.12 18.72
N PHE A 245 4.62 -11.22 18.59
CA PHE A 245 4.63 -12.31 19.57
C PHE A 245 5.26 -11.92 20.89
N ALA A 246 6.22 -11.00 20.93
CA ALA A 246 6.74 -10.43 22.17
C ALA A 246 5.64 -9.64 22.91
N GLY A 247 4.86 -8.83 22.18
CA GLY A 247 3.70 -8.13 22.71
C GLY A 247 2.62 -9.08 23.22
N LEU A 248 2.30 -10.12 22.43
CA LEU A 248 1.32 -11.14 22.79
C LEU A 248 1.78 -11.94 24.03
N ARG A 249 3.03 -12.40 24.06
CA ARG A 249 3.62 -13.10 25.22
C ARG A 249 3.53 -12.25 26.48
N ARG A 250 3.84 -10.96 26.41
CA ARG A 250 3.71 -10.03 27.54
C ARG A 250 2.25 -9.89 27.99
N ALA A 251 1.30 -9.84 27.06
CA ALA A 251 -0.13 -9.76 27.36
C ALA A 251 -0.71 -11.08 27.93
N SER A 252 -0.09 -12.23 27.62
CA SER A 252 -0.53 -13.56 28.05
C SER A 252 0.09 -14.05 29.37
N ARG A 253 1.04 -13.32 29.97
CA ARG A 253 1.69 -13.74 31.23
C ARG A 253 0.70 -13.81 32.41
N PRO A 254 0.87 -14.75 33.36
CA PRO A 254 0.16 -14.73 34.65
C PRO A 254 0.43 -13.38 35.35
N GLY A 255 -0.62 -12.67 35.74
CA GLY A 255 -0.56 -11.26 36.21
C GLY A 255 -1.04 -10.23 35.17
N GLY A 256 -1.09 -10.61 33.88
CA GLY A 256 -1.65 -9.79 32.82
C GLY A 256 -3.15 -9.50 32.99
N HIS A 257 -3.84 -10.25 33.85
CA HIS A 257 -5.25 -10.03 34.20
C HIS A 257 -5.49 -8.70 34.96
N LEU A 258 -4.50 -8.19 35.70
CA LEU A 258 -4.57 -6.85 36.32
C LEU A 258 -4.44 -5.74 35.26
N LEU A 259 -3.60 -5.94 34.25
CA LEU A 259 -3.55 -5.10 33.05
C LEU A 259 -4.79 -5.27 32.16
N ARG A 260 -5.46 -6.43 32.19
CA ARG A 260 -6.72 -6.68 31.47
C ARG A 260 -7.86 -5.81 32.00
N SER A 261 -7.94 -5.50 33.30
CA SER A 261 -9.08 -4.71 33.81
C SER A 261 -9.13 -3.30 33.18
N ARG A 262 -7.95 -2.70 32.94
CA ARG A 262 -7.82 -1.32 32.43
C ARG A 262 -7.80 -1.20 30.91
N ASN A 263 -7.52 -2.29 30.17
CA ASN A 263 -7.33 -2.24 28.71
C ASN A 263 -7.71 -3.54 27.97
N ARG A 264 -8.95 -4.04 28.18
CA ARG A 264 -9.45 -5.27 27.52
C ARG A 264 -9.40 -5.19 25.99
N ALA A 265 -9.67 -4.01 25.42
CA ALA A 265 -9.61 -3.80 23.97
C ALA A 265 -8.21 -4.02 23.37
N ARG A 266 -7.13 -3.83 24.15
CA ARG A 266 -5.76 -4.06 23.69
C ARG A 266 -5.50 -5.53 23.38
N GLY A 267 -6.09 -6.44 24.14
CA GLY A 267 -6.05 -7.89 23.90
C GLY A 267 -6.75 -8.26 22.59
N LEU A 268 -7.94 -7.68 22.36
CA LEU A 268 -8.75 -7.92 21.17
C LEU A 268 -8.07 -7.42 19.88
N LEU A 269 -7.23 -6.38 19.98
CA LEU A 269 -6.43 -5.88 18.86
C LEU A 269 -5.33 -6.84 18.39
N PHE A 270 -4.92 -7.83 19.19
CA PHE A 270 -4.05 -8.89 18.69
C PHE A 270 -4.80 -9.82 17.73
N GLY A 271 -6.13 -9.92 17.86
CA GLY A 271 -6.99 -10.63 16.88
C GLY A 271 -7.00 -10.00 15.48
N LEU A 272 -6.46 -8.79 15.30
CA LEU A 272 -6.28 -8.18 13.98
C LEU A 272 -5.00 -8.66 13.25
N GLY A 273 -4.23 -9.56 13.87
CA GLY A 273 -3.04 -10.16 13.29
C GLY A 273 -1.80 -9.26 13.29
N THR A 274 -0.68 -9.84 12.85
CA THR A 274 0.67 -9.22 12.85
C THR A 274 0.75 -7.98 11.97
N ALA A 275 -0.03 -7.94 10.88
CA ALA A 275 -0.07 -6.82 9.94
C ALA A 275 -0.55 -5.50 10.58
N SER A 276 -1.36 -5.56 11.64
CA SER A 276 -1.86 -4.38 12.35
C SER A 276 -0.91 -3.86 13.45
N HIS A 277 0.21 -4.55 13.68
CA HIS A 277 1.12 -4.22 14.76
C HIS A 277 2.01 -3.01 14.40
N TRP A 278 1.83 -1.92 15.17
CA TRP A 278 2.55 -0.65 15.01
C TRP A 278 4.07 -0.80 14.97
N GLY A 279 4.64 -1.75 15.73
CA GLY A 279 6.09 -1.93 15.83
C GLY A 279 6.76 -2.27 14.50
N SER A 280 6.06 -2.96 13.59
CA SER A 280 6.62 -3.26 12.27
C SER A 280 6.68 -2.02 11.37
N VAL A 281 5.70 -1.12 11.50
CA VAL A 281 5.65 0.14 10.77
C VAL A 281 6.70 1.10 11.32
N VAL A 282 6.82 1.21 12.64
CA VAL A 282 7.84 2.06 13.28
C VAL A 282 9.24 1.59 12.94
N LEU A 283 9.53 0.29 13.04
CA LEU A 283 10.85 -0.22 12.68
C LEU A 283 11.15 -0.03 11.19
N GLY A 284 10.16 -0.31 10.32
CA GLY A 284 10.28 -0.02 8.88
C GLY A 284 10.56 1.46 8.61
N GLN A 285 9.91 2.36 9.35
CA GLN A 285 10.14 3.79 9.27
C GLN A 285 11.55 4.19 9.70
N LEU A 286 12.04 3.64 10.81
CA LEU A 286 13.42 3.92 11.27
C LEU A 286 14.44 3.46 10.23
N CYS A 287 14.25 2.27 9.65
CA CYS A 287 15.10 1.79 8.56
C CYS A 287 15.00 2.71 7.32
N ALA A 288 13.81 3.17 6.95
CA ALA A 288 13.61 4.07 5.83
C ALA A 288 14.26 5.45 6.06
N VAL A 289 14.16 5.99 7.27
CA VAL A 289 14.81 7.25 7.67
C VAL A 289 16.32 7.11 7.62
N ALA A 290 16.89 6.09 8.26
CA ALA A 290 18.34 5.82 8.25
C ALA A 290 18.86 5.62 6.82
N PHE A 291 18.07 4.96 5.97
CA PHE A 291 18.40 4.82 4.58
C PHE A 291 18.40 6.18 3.86
N VAL A 292 17.32 6.95 3.96
CA VAL A 292 17.18 8.22 3.24
C VAL A 292 18.19 9.25 3.69
N THR A 293 18.62 9.27 4.96
CA THR A 293 19.70 10.16 5.39
C THR A 293 21.02 9.78 4.73
N VAL A 294 21.42 8.50 4.78
CA VAL A 294 22.65 8.01 4.14
C VAL A 294 22.61 8.24 2.62
N ALA A 295 21.49 7.89 1.99
CA ALA A 295 21.25 8.08 0.56
C ALA A 295 21.25 9.56 0.16
N GLY A 296 20.52 10.37 0.93
CA GLY A 296 20.29 11.77 0.67
C GLY A 296 21.57 12.58 0.72
N ARG A 297 22.47 12.31 1.69
CA ARG A 297 23.82 12.91 1.71
C ARG A 297 24.56 12.69 0.39
N GLY A 298 24.44 11.49 -0.18
CA GLY A 298 25.05 11.15 -1.46
C GLY A 298 24.40 11.82 -2.67
N MET A 299 23.07 11.99 -2.64
CA MET A 299 22.27 12.55 -3.75
C MET A 299 22.32 14.08 -3.85
N LEU A 300 22.34 14.79 -2.71
CA LEU A 300 22.43 16.26 -2.66
C LEU A 300 23.70 16.82 -3.32
N ALA A 301 24.70 15.96 -3.56
CA ALA A 301 25.95 16.33 -4.20
C ALA A 301 25.90 16.40 -5.74
N VAL A 302 24.80 16.01 -6.41
CA VAL A 302 24.82 15.76 -7.87
C VAL A 302 23.68 16.43 -8.66
N ASN A 303 22.44 16.50 -8.16
CA ASN A 303 21.30 17.07 -8.90
C ASN A 303 20.32 17.78 -7.96
N ASP A 304 19.61 18.79 -8.46
CA ASP A 304 18.65 19.68 -7.75
C ASP A 304 18.32 19.20 -6.32
N PRO A 305 19.18 19.57 -5.34
CA PRO A 305 19.20 18.92 -4.03
C PRO A 305 17.88 19.10 -3.28
N GLN A 306 17.21 20.23 -3.51
CA GLN A 306 16.06 20.62 -2.72
C GLN A 306 14.78 19.95 -3.21
N GLY A 307 14.59 19.82 -4.52
CA GLY A 307 13.43 19.18 -5.14
C GLY A 307 13.19 17.77 -4.61
N MET A 308 14.22 16.93 -4.74
CA MET A 308 14.21 15.51 -4.41
C MET A 308 14.19 15.25 -2.90
N ALA A 309 15.00 15.97 -2.12
CA ALA A 309 15.05 15.79 -0.67
C ALA A 309 13.69 16.08 -0.01
N VAL A 310 12.99 17.14 -0.44
CA VAL A 310 11.64 17.42 0.08
C VAL A 310 10.66 16.32 -0.32
N MET A 311 10.72 15.78 -1.54
CA MET A 311 9.86 14.66 -1.94
C MET A 311 10.11 13.41 -1.09
N PHE A 312 11.38 13.09 -0.81
CA PHE A 312 11.72 11.96 0.06
C PHE A 312 11.21 12.17 1.48
N CYS A 313 11.46 13.34 2.07
CA CYS A 313 10.97 13.65 3.41
C CYS A 313 9.44 13.61 3.47
N THR A 314 8.75 14.16 2.47
CA THR A 314 7.28 14.12 2.40
C THR A 314 6.77 12.68 2.29
N THR A 315 7.41 11.85 1.46
CA THR A 315 7.05 10.44 1.30
C THR A 315 7.30 9.64 2.57
N LEU A 316 8.47 9.81 3.19
CA LEU A 316 8.82 9.21 4.48
C LEU A 316 7.85 9.60 5.58
N LEU A 317 7.33 10.82 5.56
CA LEU A 317 6.37 11.28 6.54
C LEU A 317 5.00 10.63 6.32
N VAL A 318 4.44 10.76 5.11
CA VAL A 318 3.04 10.42 4.85
C VAL A 318 2.82 8.91 4.69
N MET A 319 3.70 8.20 3.98
CA MET A 319 3.51 6.78 3.66
C MET A 319 3.32 5.85 4.88
N PRO A 320 4.15 5.87 5.94
CA PRO A 320 3.97 4.97 7.07
C PRO A 320 2.60 5.16 7.76
N MET A 321 2.09 6.39 7.80
CA MET A 321 0.78 6.69 8.36
C MET A 321 -0.34 6.09 7.51
N LEU A 322 -0.30 6.32 6.20
CA LEU A 322 -1.30 5.77 5.27
C LEU A 322 -1.28 4.25 5.24
N LEU A 323 -0.09 3.65 5.23
CA LEU A 323 0.09 2.20 5.31
C LEU A 323 -0.45 1.64 6.62
N HIS A 324 -0.21 2.31 7.75
CA HIS A 324 -0.75 1.88 9.04
C HIS A 324 -2.27 1.93 9.05
N VAL A 325 -2.87 3.06 8.62
CA VAL A 325 -4.33 3.19 8.51
C VAL A 325 -4.89 2.10 7.61
N HIS A 326 -4.35 1.95 6.39
CA HIS A 326 -4.79 0.94 5.44
C HIS A 326 -4.68 -0.49 5.99
N ALA A 327 -3.58 -0.82 6.69
CA ALA A 327 -3.37 -2.13 7.29
C ALA A 327 -4.41 -2.43 8.38
N VAL A 328 -4.72 -1.45 9.24
CA VAL A 328 -5.77 -1.60 10.26
C VAL A 328 -7.13 -1.80 9.59
N LEU A 329 -7.51 -0.96 8.62
CA LEU A 329 -8.81 -1.08 7.94
C LEU A 329 -8.97 -2.43 7.22
N THR A 330 -7.92 -2.89 6.57
CA THR A 330 -7.90 -4.18 5.87
C THR A 330 -8.00 -5.33 6.85
N ALA A 331 -7.26 -5.29 7.97
CA ALA A 331 -7.35 -6.29 9.02
C ALA A 331 -8.74 -6.33 9.65
N MET A 332 -9.35 -5.16 9.89
CA MET A 332 -10.70 -5.05 10.43
C MET A 332 -11.73 -5.76 9.53
N HIS A 333 -11.61 -5.61 8.20
CA HIS A 333 -12.49 -6.29 7.26
C HIS A 333 -12.18 -7.79 7.14
N ARG A 334 -10.89 -8.17 7.13
CA ARG A 334 -10.46 -9.57 6.95
C ARG A 334 -10.90 -10.45 8.12
N TYR A 335 -10.73 -9.97 9.35
CA TYR A 335 -10.96 -10.73 10.58
C TYR A 335 -12.34 -10.47 11.20
N ARG A 336 -13.35 -10.09 10.39
CA ARG A 336 -14.70 -9.77 10.88
C ARG A 336 -15.39 -10.92 11.64
N ALA A 337 -15.17 -12.17 11.20
CA ALA A 337 -15.75 -13.35 11.83
C ALA A 337 -15.09 -13.64 13.18
N GLU A 338 -13.77 -13.52 13.25
CA GLU A 338 -13.00 -13.66 14.50
C GLU A 338 -13.38 -12.57 15.51
N GLN A 339 -13.61 -11.33 15.05
CA GLN A 339 -14.14 -10.25 15.89
C GLN A 339 -15.52 -10.59 16.48
N ALA A 340 -16.40 -11.23 15.70
CA ALA A 340 -17.71 -11.67 16.19
C ALA A 340 -17.57 -12.77 17.25
N LEU A 341 -16.70 -13.76 17.02
CA LEU A 341 -16.42 -14.83 17.98
C LEU A 341 -15.82 -14.30 19.29
N LEU A 342 -14.88 -13.35 19.20
CA LEU A 342 -14.27 -12.73 20.37
C LEU A 342 -15.27 -11.97 21.24
N ARG A 343 -16.40 -11.51 20.67
CA ARG A 343 -17.49 -10.88 21.42
C ARG A 343 -18.32 -11.88 22.21
N LEU A 344 -18.42 -13.13 21.74
CA LEU A 344 -19.13 -14.19 22.46
C LEU A 344 -18.33 -14.68 23.68
N ALA A 345 -17.11 -14.20 23.88
CA ALA A 345 -16.34 -14.51 25.06
C ALA A 345 -17.00 -13.92 26.33
N PRO A 346 -17.09 -14.69 27.43
CA PRO A 346 -17.82 -14.31 28.65
C PRO A 346 -17.26 -13.06 29.35
N ALA A 347 -16.09 -12.58 28.95
CA ALA A 347 -15.44 -11.39 29.50
C ALA A 347 -15.53 -10.14 28.60
N ALA A 348 -16.34 -10.17 27.53
CA ALA A 348 -16.50 -9.05 26.61
C ALA A 348 -17.06 -7.80 27.34
N PRO A 349 -16.40 -6.64 27.25
CA PRO A 349 -16.87 -5.41 27.89
C PRO A 349 -18.12 -4.86 27.21
N ASP A 350 -18.86 -4.00 27.95
CA ASP A 350 -19.96 -3.21 27.39
C ASP A 350 -19.51 -2.39 26.17
N ALA A 351 -20.44 -2.12 25.25
CA ALA A 351 -20.16 -1.56 23.94
C ALA A 351 -19.53 -0.16 23.98
N ALA A 352 -19.99 0.73 24.87
CA ALA A 352 -19.45 2.07 24.97
C ALA A 352 -18.02 2.03 25.54
N THR A 353 -17.80 1.21 26.57
CA THR A 353 -16.48 0.99 27.18
C THR A 353 -15.52 0.37 26.17
N PHE A 354 -15.99 -0.60 25.41
CA PHE A 354 -15.24 -1.24 24.34
C PHE A 354 -14.79 -0.22 23.29
N ASN A 355 -15.72 0.58 22.73
CA ASN A 355 -15.43 1.56 21.70
C ASN A 355 -14.45 2.64 22.17
N ARG A 356 -14.58 3.10 23.43
CA ARG A 356 -13.63 4.05 24.04
C ARG A 356 -12.23 3.47 24.12
N GLN A 357 -12.08 2.27 24.69
CA GLN A 357 -10.78 1.62 24.83
C GLN A 357 -10.17 1.29 23.47
N PHE A 358 -10.98 0.80 22.53
CA PHE A 358 -10.55 0.44 21.19
C PHE A 358 -10.09 1.67 20.40
N GLY A 359 -10.90 2.74 20.38
CA GLY A 359 -10.53 4.01 19.76
C GLY A 359 -9.27 4.63 20.38
N ALA A 360 -9.14 4.59 21.71
CA ALA A 360 -7.96 5.10 22.41
C ALA A 360 -6.69 4.32 22.03
N VAL A 361 -6.75 2.99 21.96
CA VAL A 361 -5.56 2.19 21.57
C VAL A 361 -5.23 2.36 20.09
N LEU A 362 -6.22 2.46 19.20
CA LEU A 362 -5.97 2.77 17.79
C LEU A 362 -5.31 4.15 17.62
N LEU A 363 -5.83 5.16 18.31
CA LEU A 363 -5.26 6.50 18.30
C LEU A 363 -3.84 6.50 18.89
N GLN A 364 -3.61 5.81 20.00
CA GLN A 364 -2.28 5.69 20.60
C GLN A 364 -1.28 5.07 19.62
N ARG A 365 -1.65 3.97 18.95
CA ARG A 365 -0.80 3.32 17.95
C ARG A 365 -0.51 4.23 16.76
N PHE A 366 -1.53 4.95 16.28
CA PHE A 366 -1.37 5.92 15.20
C PHE A 366 -0.45 7.08 15.60
N LEU A 367 -0.64 7.65 16.80
CA LEU A 367 0.21 8.72 17.32
C LEU A 367 1.66 8.28 17.49
N LEU A 368 1.92 7.03 17.88
CA LEU A 368 3.29 6.48 17.92
C LEU A 368 3.91 6.40 16.52
N VAL A 369 3.15 5.96 15.52
CA VAL A 369 3.63 5.93 14.12
C VAL A 369 3.85 7.34 13.59
N TRP A 370 2.92 8.26 13.85
CA TRP A 370 3.02 9.68 13.48
C TRP A 370 4.24 10.33 14.14
N LEU A 371 4.46 10.11 15.43
CA LEU A 371 5.60 10.66 16.17
C LEU A 371 6.92 10.12 15.62
N ALA A 372 7.03 8.81 15.40
CA ALA A 372 8.23 8.19 14.82
C ALA A 372 8.50 8.70 13.40
N ALA A 373 7.46 8.81 12.56
CA ALA A 373 7.59 9.33 11.21
C ALA A 373 7.97 10.81 11.20
N THR A 374 7.36 11.63 12.06
CA THR A 374 7.62 13.06 12.16
C THR A 374 9.01 13.32 12.71
N ALA A 375 9.39 12.71 13.83
CA ALA A 375 10.71 12.88 14.42
C ALA A 375 11.82 12.40 13.47
N GLY A 376 11.66 11.23 12.87
CA GLY A 376 12.64 10.70 11.92
C GLY A 376 12.75 11.54 10.65
N THR A 377 11.62 12.03 10.12
CA THR A 377 11.63 12.90 8.93
C THR A 377 12.21 14.27 9.25
N LEU A 378 11.90 14.88 10.40
CA LEU A 378 12.49 16.15 10.81
C LEU A 378 13.99 16.03 11.04
N ALA A 379 14.46 14.93 11.60
CA ALA A 379 15.90 14.65 11.72
C ALA A 379 16.56 14.53 10.33
N ALA A 380 15.95 13.78 9.41
CA ALA A 380 16.42 13.68 8.03
C ALA A 380 16.39 15.04 7.31
N ALA A 381 15.34 15.84 7.51
CA ALA A 381 15.19 17.15 6.91
C ALA A 381 16.20 18.17 7.46
N ALA A 382 16.51 18.11 8.76
CA ALA A 382 17.50 18.99 9.36
C ALA A 382 18.88 18.82 8.71
N GLU A 383 19.19 17.60 8.28
CA GLU A 383 20.42 17.21 7.62
C GLU A 383 20.40 17.46 6.10
N LEU A 384 19.29 17.12 5.44
CA LEU A 384 19.22 17.09 3.97
C LEU A 384 18.72 18.40 3.35
N LEU A 385 18.02 19.24 4.10
CA LEU A 385 17.36 20.43 3.55
C LEU A 385 17.93 21.71 4.15
N PRO A 386 18.63 22.53 3.35
CA PRO A 386 19.06 23.85 3.79
C PRO A 386 17.84 24.78 3.90
N GLY A 387 17.76 25.50 5.02
CA GLY A 387 16.83 26.61 5.20
C GLY A 387 15.53 26.31 5.95
N PRO A 388 14.91 27.35 6.54
CA PRO A 388 13.73 27.22 7.38
C PRO A 388 12.45 26.88 6.59
N LEU A 389 12.37 27.25 5.31
CA LEU A 389 11.19 27.02 4.47
C LEU A 389 10.89 25.52 4.31
N ALA A 390 11.91 24.71 4.00
CA ALA A 390 11.73 23.28 3.83
C ALA A 390 11.33 22.58 5.14
N ARG A 391 11.92 22.97 6.27
CA ARG A 391 11.62 22.42 7.61
C ARG A 391 10.20 22.77 8.06
N THR A 392 9.78 24.02 7.88
CA THR A 392 8.42 24.48 8.22
C THR A 392 7.36 23.87 7.33
N THR A 393 7.65 23.62 6.04
CA THR A 393 6.77 22.88 5.13
C THR A 393 6.57 21.43 5.55
N ILE A 394 7.65 20.74 5.98
CA ILE A 394 7.56 19.36 6.50
C ILE A 394 6.77 19.32 7.80
N ALA A 395 6.99 20.28 8.70
CA ALA A 395 6.22 20.39 9.94
C ALA A 395 4.72 20.64 9.68
N ALA A 396 4.39 21.51 8.72
CA ALA A 396 3.00 21.74 8.31
C ALA A 396 2.37 20.49 7.68
N THR A 397 3.13 19.77 6.85
CA THR A 397 2.71 18.48 6.27
C THR A 397 2.48 17.44 7.38
N ALA A 398 3.31 17.42 8.42
CA ALA A 398 3.16 16.51 9.55
C ALA A 398 1.89 16.81 10.34
N ALA A 399 1.58 18.09 10.55
CA ALA A 399 0.34 18.54 11.17
C ALA A 399 -0.89 18.11 10.36
N LEU A 400 -0.86 18.31 9.03
CA LEU A 400 -1.93 17.84 8.13
C LEU A 400 -2.09 16.32 8.17
N ALA A 401 -0.99 15.58 8.17
CA ALA A 401 -1.01 14.12 8.17
C ALA A 401 -1.62 13.54 9.48
N LEU A 402 -1.63 14.31 10.58
CA LEU A 402 -2.33 13.93 11.81
C LEU A 402 -3.83 13.69 11.57
N LEU A 403 -4.45 14.42 10.63
CA LEU A 403 -5.85 14.25 10.24
C LEU A 403 -6.14 12.86 9.65
N ALA A 404 -5.12 12.15 9.16
CA ALA A 404 -5.29 10.77 8.70
C ALA A 404 -5.73 9.83 9.85
N GLY A 405 -5.43 10.18 11.11
CA GLY A 405 -5.89 9.44 12.29
C GLY A 405 -7.42 9.43 12.42
N ALA A 406 -8.12 10.42 11.84
CA ALA A 406 -9.58 10.46 11.85
C ALA A 406 -10.21 9.29 11.09
N PHE A 407 -9.50 8.68 10.13
CA PHE A 407 -9.96 7.49 9.42
C PHE A 407 -9.97 6.23 10.29
N LEU A 408 -9.18 6.19 11.37
CA LEU A 408 -9.19 5.10 12.34
C LEU A 408 -10.33 5.24 13.36
N LEU A 409 -10.79 6.46 13.62
CA LEU A 409 -11.82 6.76 14.61
C LEU A 409 -13.19 6.88 13.95
N ARG A 410 -13.63 5.81 13.29
CA ARG A 410 -14.90 5.79 12.55
C ARG A 410 -15.74 4.57 12.91
N ASP A 411 -17.00 4.62 12.50
CA ASP A 411 -17.90 3.48 12.53
C ASP A 411 -17.56 2.45 11.45
N TYR A 412 -17.03 1.32 11.92
CA TYR A 412 -16.65 0.18 11.11
C TYR A 412 -17.84 -0.64 10.60
N ALA A 413 -19.08 -0.38 11.05
CA ALA A 413 -20.26 -0.97 10.42
C ALA A 413 -20.43 -0.48 8.97
N SER A 414 -20.04 0.77 8.69
CA SER A 414 -20.17 1.42 7.38
C SER A 414 -19.00 1.17 6.41
N LEU A 415 -18.13 0.19 6.70
CA LEU A 415 -16.86 -0.05 6.01
C LEU A 415 -16.96 -0.19 4.47
N ARG A 416 -18.11 -0.61 3.91
CA ARG A 416 -18.30 -0.74 2.46
C ARG A 416 -18.11 0.59 1.70
N ARG A 417 -18.56 1.72 2.24
CA ARG A 417 -18.41 3.05 1.61
C ARG A 417 -17.00 3.66 1.80
N MET A 418 -16.09 2.95 2.49
CA MET A 418 -14.85 3.51 3.03
C MET A 418 -13.68 3.58 2.05
N ARG A 419 -13.54 2.59 1.15
CA ARG A 419 -12.40 2.55 0.21
C ARG A 419 -12.33 3.81 -0.65
N LEU A 420 -13.49 4.34 -0.98
CA LEU A 420 -13.65 5.57 -1.74
C LEU A 420 -13.21 6.81 -0.96
N ALA A 421 -13.79 7.00 0.22
CA ALA A 421 -13.52 8.16 1.07
C ALA A 421 -12.05 8.20 1.53
N PHE A 422 -11.46 7.03 1.79
CA PHE A 422 -10.04 6.92 2.10
C PHE A 422 -9.17 7.32 0.91
N GLY A 423 -9.47 6.83 -0.30
CA GLY A 423 -8.76 7.24 -1.52
C GLY A 423 -8.83 8.75 -1.75
N ILE A 424 -10.03 9.32 -1.71
CA ILE A 424 -10.25 10.78 -1.88
C ILE A 424 -9.44 11.55 -0.83
N ALA A 425 -9.53 11.16 0.44
CA ALA A 425 -8.85 11.88 1.50
C ALA A 425 -7.33 11.79 1.41
N VAL A 426 -6.79 10.65 0.99
CA VAL A 426 -5.36 10.50 0.69
C VAL A 426 -4.97 11.44 -0.44
N THR A 427 -5.73 11.46 -1.52
CA THR A 427 -5.49 12.37 -2.65
C THR A 427 -5.54 13.83 -2.21
N VAL A 428 -6.56 14.23 -1.45
CA VAL A 428 -6.70 15.60 -0.93
C VAL A 428 -5.53 15.95 0.00
N LEU A 429 -5.10 15.03 0.87
CA LEU A 429 -3.95 15.25 1.75
C LEU A 429 -2.66 15.46 0.96
N VAL A 430 -2.42 14.64 -0.07
CA VAL A 430 -1.24 14.77 -0.95
C VAL A 430 -1.30 16.07 -1.75
N VAL A 431 -2.45 16.39 -2.36
CA VAL A 431 -2.64 17.61 -3.12
C VAL A 431 -2.51 18.84 -2.24
N ALA A 432 -3.06 18.83 -1.02
CA ALA A 432 -2.91 19.93 -0.06
C ALA A 432 -1.45 20.11 0.38
N GLY A 433 -0.71 19.01 0.62
CA GLY A 433 0.71 19.06 0.93
C GLY A 433 1.56 19.63 -0.21
N VAL A 434 1.31 19.17 -1.44
CA VAL A 434 1.99 19.68 -2.65
C VAL A 434 1.60 21.14 -2.93
N GLY A 435 0.32 21.48 -2.84
CA GLY A 435 -0.19 22.83 -3.05
C GLY A 435 0.36 23.82 -2.02
N LEU A 436 0.41 23.44 -0.75
CA LEU A 436 1.05 24.24 0.30
C LEU A 436 2.52 24.47 -0.02
N ARG A 437 3.23 23.44 -0.48
CA ARG A 437 4.64 23.59 -0.91
C ARG A 437 4.78 24.56 -2.08
N LEU A 438 3.97 24.41 -3.14
CA LEU A 438 4.03 25.28 -4.31
C LEU A 438 3.76 26.73 -3.93
N LEU A 439 2.74 26.97 -3.10
CA LEU A 439 2.38 28.30 -2.60
C LEU A 439 3.52 28.94 -1.80
N MET A 440 4.17 28.18 -0.91
CA MET A 440 5.28 28.69 -0.10
C MET A 440 6.55 28.89 -0.93
N ALA A 441 6.82 28.01 -1.90
CA ALA A 441 7.93 28.16 -2.83
C ALA A 441 7.77 29.42 -3.69
N SER A 442 6.56 29.72 -4.17
CA SER A 442 6.29 30.96 -4.92
C SER A 442 6.38 32.22 -4.07
N ALA A 443 6.02 32.13 -2.79
CA ALA A 443 6.06 33.28 -1.89
C ALA A 443 7.46 33.54 -1.33
N GLY A 444 8.37 32.55 -1.31
CA GLY A 444 9.69 32.66 -0.68
C GLY A 444 9.67 32.74 0.86
N HIS A 445 8.50 32.57 1.48
CA HIS A 445 8.31 32.69 2.93
C HIS A 445 8.19 31.31 3.59
N ALA A 446 8.81 31.16 4.76
CA ALA A 446 8.62 29.98 5.59
C ALA A 446 7.19 29.92 6.14
N VAL A 447 6.67 28.71 6.36
CA VAL A 447 5.33 28.55 6.95
C VAL A 447 5.37 29.09 8.39
N PRO A 448 4.51 30.06 8.74
CA PRO A 448 4.55 30.65 10.06
C PRO A 448 4.14 29.64 11.13
N ALA A 449 4.82 29.68 12.28
CA ALA A 449 4.63 28.72 13.36
C ALA A 449 3.18 28.66 13.88
N TRP A 450 2.46 29.78 13.87
CA TRP A 450 1.05 29.83 14.27
C TRP A 450 0.15 29.00 13.36
N LEU A 451 0.46 28.89 12.06
CA LEU A 451 -0.32 28.05 11.13
C LEU A 451 -0.11 26.57 11.44
N ILE A 452 1.13 26.17 11.72
CA ILE A 452 1.46 24.79 12.12
C ILE A 452 0.74 24.45 13.43
N ALA A 453 0.81 25.34 14.43
CA ALA A 453 0.10 25.17 15.70
C ALA A 453 -1.43 25.08 15.50
N GLY A 454 -1.99 25.93 14.62
CA GLY A 454 -3.41 25.90 14.25
C GLY A 454 -3.82 24.58 13.59
N LEU A 455 -3.00 24.03 12.69
CA LEU A 455 -3.24 22.73 12.05
C LEU A 455 -3.19 21.57 13.06
N VAL A 456 -2.23 21.59 13.99
CA VAL A 456 -2.15 20.60 15.08
C VAL A 456 -3.36 20.70 16.00
N ALA A 457 -3.77 21.90 16.39
CA ALA A 457 -4.95 22.14 17.22
C ALA A 457 -6.24 21.67 16.52
N LEU A 458 -6.40 21.97 15.23
CA LEU A 458 -7.51 21.50 14.42
C LEU A 458 -7.53 19.97 14.36
N ALA A 459 -6.40 19.34 14.11
CA ALA A 459 -6.31 17.89 14.04
C ALA A 459 -6.59 17.23 15.40
N ALA A 460 -6.11 17.80 16.51
CA ALA A 460 -6.43 17.35 17.85
C ALA A 460 -7.94 17.48 18.15
N LEU A 461 -8.56 18.60 17.77
CA LEU A 461 -10.01 18.81 17.92
C LEU A 461 -10.81 17.78 17.13
N VAL A 462 -10.46 17.54 15.86
CA VAL A 462 -11.10 16.54 15.01
C VAL A 462 -10.95 15.14 15.60
N LEU A 463 -9.75 14.77 16.06
CA LEU A 463 -9.50 13.46 16.67
C LEU A 463 -10.25 13.28 17.99
N ALA A 464 -10.29 14.30 18.84
CA ALA A 464 -11.04 14.28 20.10
C ALA A 464 -12.56 14.16 19.84
N TRP A 465 -13.08 14.93 18.89
CA TRP A 465 -14.48 14.84 18.46
C TRP A 465 -14.82 13.47 17.89
N ARG A 466 -13.97 12.91 17.02
CA ARG A 466 -14.14 11.57 16.45
C ARG A 466 -14.08 10.48 17.52
N LEU A 467 -13.17 10.58 18.48
CA LEU A 467 -13.06 9.64 19.59
C LEU A 467 -14.33 9.65 20.46
N ARG A 468 -14.86 10.84 20.78
CA ARG A 468 -16.13 10.99 21.50
C ARG A 468 -17.30 10.41 20.70
N THR A 469 -17.36 10.70 19.40
CA THR A 469 -18.40 10.18 18.51
C THR A 469 -18.34 8.66 18.38
N MET A 470 -17.14 8.07 18.34
CA MET A 470 -16.96 6.62 18.30
C MET A 470 -17.46 5.95 19.58
N ALA A 471 -17.26 6.60 20.72
CA ALA A 471 -17.70 6.10 22.02
C ALA A 471 -19.23 6.03 22.17
N THR A 472 -19.97 6.91 21.48
CA THR A 472 -21.45 6.97 21.54
C THR A 472 -22.13 6.12 20.47
N ARG A 473 -21.37 5.56 19.51
CA ARG A 473 -21.92 4.73 18.44
C ARG A 473 -22.13 3.28 18.89
N PRO A 474 -23.04 2.55 18.21
CA PRO A 474 -23.18 1.11 18.40
C PRO A 474 -21.84 0.39 18.15
N LEU A 475 -21.63 -0.72 18.85
CA LEU A 475 -20.35 -1.45 19.00
C LEU A 475 -19.50 -1.47 17.71
N ALA A 476 -18.21 -1.15 17.75
CA ALA A 476 -17.37 -1.13 16.54
C ALA A 476 -17.19 -2.51 15.87
N PHE A 477 -17.50 -3.60 16.60
CA PHE A 477 -17.41 -4.98 16.12
C PHE A 477 -18.76 -5.70 16.03
N PRO A 478 -18.91 -6.69 15.14
CA PRO A 478 -18.02 -6.97 14.01
C PRO A 478 -18.09 -5.86 12.96
N ALA A 479 -16.97 -5.65 12.26
CA ALA A 479 -16.90 -4.81 11.07
C ALA A 479 -17.95 -5.24 10.03
N ALA A 480 -18.60 -4.27 9.38
CA ALA A 480 -19.62 -4.52 8.34
C ALA A 480 -20.80 -5.40 8.77
N ARG A 481 -21.32 -5.22 9.99
CA ARG A 481 -22.67 -5.72 10.35
C ARG A 481 -23.70 -5.21 9.33
N LEU A 482 -24.80 -5.95 9.14
CA LEU A 482 -25.99 -5.40 8.52
C LEU A 482 -26.38 -4.16 9.33
N ALA A 483 -26.03 -2.98 8.83
CA ALA A 483 -26.60 -1.76 9.34
C ALA A 483 -28.09 -1.87 8.99
N LEU A 484 -28.94 -1.82 10.02
CA LEU A 484 -30.33 -1.44 9.83
C LEU A 484 -30.25 0.04 9.46
N ASP A 485 -29.98 0.32 8.18
CA ASP A 485 -30.25 1.62 7.58
C ASP A 485 -31.75 1.69 7.31
#